data_AF-A0A9N8PBA1-F1
#
_entry.id   AF-A0A9N8PBA1-F1
#
_cell.length_a   1.000
_cell.length_b   1.000
_cell.length_c   1.000
_cell.angle_alpha   90.00
_cell.angle_beta   90.00
_cell.angle_gamma   90.00
#
_symmetry.space_group_name_H-M   'P 1'
#
loop_
_entity.id
_entity.type
_entity.pdbx_description
1 polymer ?
#
loop_
_entity_poly.entity_id
_entity_poly.type
_entity_poly.pdbx_seq_one_letter_code
_entity_poly.pdbx_strand_id
1 'polypeptide(L)'
;MDLTYAIMGGEAPHLGPDIWLQLADSEAWWTGISDDHAFVDIMALLAQLAQLGHDARMTGISVPIRELLEIQLTLGRTESRLKNLTMPSLPSDGCQSIDALTVFCSAYRASARIYMYRALCNLEISDVLVQESVQEGIDALQQGPEIGKLAHCLLFPCLMIGTHCIDSEAQQTVLSSLEIAGEYLSFGSVKVMERFLKDIWLAGDLSTDFWTMMQPVSGKAFMF
;
A
#
# COMPACT_ATOMS: atom_id res chain seq x y z
N MET A 1 14.45 -3.10 -9.31
CA MET A 1 13.77 -4.29 -8.73
C MET A 1 12.26 -4.16 -8.91
N ASP A 2 11.45 -5.18 -8.58
CA ASP A 2 9.99 -4.96 -8.53
C ASP A 2 9.65 -3.86 -7.52
N LEU A 3 8.48 -3.23 -7.67
CA LEU A 3 8.13 -2.04 -6.92
C LEU A 3 8.04 -2.30 -5.41
N THR A 4 7.53 -3.46 -5.01
CA THR A 4 7.41 -3.86 -3.60
C THR A 4 8.79 -4.04 -2.98
N TYR A 5 9.71 -4.69 -3.68
CA TYR A 5 11.10 -4.82 -3.24
C TYR A 5 11.80 -3.46 -3.15
N ALA A 6 11.60 -2.59 -4.15
CA ALA A 6 12.18 -1.26 -4.18
C ALA A 6 11.77 -0.44 -2.94
N ILE A 7 10.48 -0.45 -2.62
CA ILE A 7 9.92 0.23 -1.44
C ILE A 7 10.46 -0.36 -0.14
N MET A 8 10.38 -1.68 0.06
CA MET A 8 10.75 -2.28 1.33
C MET A 8 12.27 -2.26 1.59
N GLY A 9 13.07 -2.38 0.52
CA GLY A 9 14.54 -2.44 0.60
C GLY A 9 15.24 -1.09 0.47
N GLY A 10 14.55 -0.05 0.02
CA GLY A 10 15.17 1.24 -0.30
C GLY A 10 16.05 1.16 -1.55
N GLU A 11 15.61 0.39 -2.53
CA GLU A 11 16.32 0.10 -3.77
C GLU A 11 15.63 0.81 -4.94
N ALA A 12 16.35 1.07 -6.02
CA ALA A 12 15.75 1.76 -7.17
C ALA A 12 14.65 0.89 -7.83
N PRO A 13 13.45 1.44 -8.11
CA PRO A 13 12.42 0.73 -8.84
C PRO A 13 12.91 0.44 -10.27
N HIS A 14 12.61 -0.76 -10.79
CA HIS A 14 12.96 -1.10 -12.17
C HIS A 14 12.11 -0.31 -13.17
N LEU A 15 10.84 -0.13 -12.84
CA LEU A 15 9.90 0.65 -13.63
C LEU A 15 9.71 2.01 -12.98
N GLY A 16 10.11 3.06 -13.69
CA GLY A 16 9.89 4.44 -13.26
C GLY A 16 8.41 4.85 -13.32
N PRO A 17 8.05 5.99 -12.71
CA PRO A 17 6.67 6.48 -12.69
C PRO A 17 6.06 6.66 -14.09
N ASP A 18 6.86 7.14 -15.05
CA ASP A 18 6.39 7.41 -16.43
C ASP A 18 5.94 6.15 -17.17
N ILE A 19 6.45 4.97 -16.78
CA ILE A 19 6.08 3.70 -17.42
C ILE A 19 4.66 3.30 -17.00
N TRP A 20 4.26 3.57 -15.77
CA TRP A 20 2.91 3.24 -15.29
C TRP A 20 1.84 4.00 -16.07
N LEU A 21 2.10 5.26 -16.43
CA LEU A 21 1.20 6.05 -17.28
C LEU A 21 1.08 5.48 -18.70
N GLN A 22 2.14 4.87 -19.22
CA GLN A 22 2.14 4.22 -20.54
C GLN A 22 1.44 2.86 -20.55
N LEU A 23 1.21 2.27 -19.37
CA LEU A 23 0.59 0.95 -19.21
C LEU A 23 -0.93 1.01 -19.01
N ALA A 24 -1.50 2.20 -18.85
CA ALA A 24 -2.92 2.36 -18.57
C ALA A 24 -3.81 1.77 -19.68
N ASP A 25 -3.47 1.97 -20.94
CA ASP A 25 -4.17 1.39 -22.11
C ASP A 25 -3.59 0.03 -22.60
N SER A 26 -2.74 -0.64 -21.82
CA SER A 26 -2.10 -1.90 -22.22
C SER A 26 -2.90 -3.15 -21.85
N GLU A 27 -2.69 -4.27 -22.55
CA GLU A 27 -3.23 -5.59 -22.16
C GLU A 27 -2.52 -6.13 -20.90
N ALA A 28 -2.88 -5.56 -19.75
CA ALA A 28 -2.50 -6.07 -18.44
C ALA A 28 -3.64 -6.87 -17.81
N TRP A 29 -3.38 -7.55 -16.69
CA TRP A 29 -4.43 -8.23 -15.92
C TRP A 29 -5.53 -7.28 -15.41
N TRP A 30 -5.25 -5.98 -15.42
CA TRP A 30 -6.22 -4.89 -15.28
C TRP A 30 -6.75 -4.42 -16.65
N THR A 31 -7.51 -5.23 -17.37
CA THR A 31 -8.06 -4.81 -18.68
C THR A 31 -9.17 -3.76 -18.51
N GLY A 32 -9.14 -2.67 -19.29
CA GLY A 32 -10.22 -1.69 -19.36
C GLY A 32 -10.14 -0.52 -18.38
N ILE A 33 -8.97 -0.32 -17.76
CA ILE A 33 -8.66 0.87 -16.97
C ILE A 33 -8.26 1.99 -17.95
N SER A 34 -8.94 3.13 -17.92
CA SER A 34 -8.54 4.32 -18.69
C SER A 34 -7.31 5.01 -18.07
N ASP A 35 -6.56 5.74 -18.89
CA ASP A 35 -5.43 6.60 -18.46
C ASP A 35 -5.75 7.56 -17.30
N ASP A 36 -7.03 7.88 -17.09
CA ASP A 36 -7.51 8.74 -16.02
C ASP A 36 -8.00 7.98 -14.77
N HIS A 37 -7.60 6.72 -14.59
CA HIS A 37 -8.01 5.94 -13.43
C HIS A 37 -7.06 6.14 -12.24
N ALA A 38 -7.61 6.19 -11.02
CA ALA A 38 -6.84 6.41 -9.80
C ALA A 38 -5.76 5.35 -9.54
N PHE A 39 -5.94 4.13 -10.08
CA PHE A 39 -4.98 3.04 -10.00
C PHE A 39 -3.62 3.43 -10.58
N VAL A 40 -3.61 3.97 -11.80
CA VAL A 40 -2.39 4.32 -12.53
C VAL A 40 -1.62 5.40 -11.78
N ASP A 41 -2.33 6.41 -11.29
CA ASP A 41 -1.76 7.48 -10.48
C ASP A 41 -1.13 6.96 -9.19
N ILE A 42 -1.80 6.05 -8.48
CA ILE A 42 -1.28 5.48 -7.23
C ILE A 42 -0.02 4.64 -7.47
N MET A 43 0.00 3.83 -8.53
CA MET A 43 1.18 3.02 -8.88
C MET A 43 2.36 3.89 -9.33
N ALA A 44 2.10 4.94 -10.11
CA ALA A 44 3.11 5.93 -10.49
C ALA A 44 3.66 6.67 -9.26
N LEU A 45 2.79 7.08 -8.33
CA LEU A 45 3.21 7.71 -7.07
C LEU A 45 4.05 6.79 -6.20
N LEU A 46 3.70 5.51 -6.10
CA LEU A 46 4.50 4.52 -5.38
C LEU A 46 5.89 4.35 -6.02
N ALA A 47 5.98 4.34 -7.35
CA ALA A 47 7.25 4.30 -8.05
C ALA A 47 8.10 5.56 -7.80
N GLN A 48 7.47 6.74 -7.81
CA GLN A 48 8.15 8.00 -7.46
C GLN A 48 8.65 7.97 -6.01
N LEU A 49 7.82 7.53 -5.07
CA LEU A 49 8.19 7.39 -3.66
C LEU A 49 9.34 6.39 -3.46
N ALA A 50 9.31 5.25 -4.18
CA ALA A 50 10.41 4.28 -4.15
C ALA A 50 11.73 4.90 -4.61
N GLN A 51 11.70 5.67 -5.71
CA GLN A 51 12.88 6.39 -6.20
C GLN A 51 13.40 7.40 -5.16
N LEU A 52 12.51 8.21 -4.58
CA LEU A 52 12.88 9.18 -3.55
C LEU A 52 13.47 8.53 -2.30
N GLY A 53 12.92 7.39 -1.86
CA GLY A 53 13.47 6.66 -0.72
C GLY A 53 14.84 6.07 -1.01
N HIS A 54 15.05 5.56 -2.22
CA HIS A 54 16.37 5.12 -2.67
C HIS A 54 17.38 6.26 -2.65
N ASP A 55 17.04 7.41 -3.24
CA ASP A 55 17.94 8.56 -3.32
C ASP A 55 18.26 9.12 -1.93
N ALA A 56 17.25 9.25 -1.07
CA ALA A 56 17.43 9.71 0.31
C ALA A 56 18.33 8.76 1.12
N ARG A 57 18.19 7.45 0.92
CA ARG A 57 19.00 6.43 1.59
C ARG A 57 20.44 6.40 1.08
N MET A 58 20.65 6.56 -0.23
CA MET A 58 21.98 6.53 -0.85
C MET A 58 22.78 7.80 -0.58
N THR A 59 22.11 8.96 -0.58
CA THR A 59 22.78 10.26 -0.39
C THR A 59 22.79 10.72 1.07
N GLY A 60 21.89 10.19 1.91
CA GLY A 60 21.63 10.67 3.25
C GLY A 60 20.93 12.03 3.30
N ILE A 61 20.47 12.55 2.15
CA ILE A 61 19.80 13.84 2.05
C ILE A 61 18.29 13.63 2.16
N SER A 62 17.64 14.39 3.05
CA SER A 62 16.18 14.36 3.19
C SER A 62 15.49 14.93 1.94
N VAL A 63 14.35 14.33 1.58
CA VAL A 63 13.53 14.77 0.45
C VAL A 63 13.03 16.20 0.69
N PRO A 64 13.12 17.11 -0.29
CA PRO A 64 12.64 18.48 -0.14
C PRO A 64 11.15 18.53 0.24
N ILE A 65 10.80 19.35 1.23
CA ILE A 65 9.42 19.46 1.73
C ILE A 65 8.39 19.81 0.63
N ARG A 66 8.79 20.60 -0.38
CA ARG A 66 7.93 20.94 -1.51
C ARG A 66 7.47 19.69 -2.26
N GLU A 67 8.38 18.76 -2.49
CA GLU A 67 8.10 17.52 -3.22
C GLU A 67 7.17 16.61 -2.42
N LEU A 68 7.40 16.49 -1.11
CA LEU A 68 6.51 15.76 -0.20
C LEU A 68 5.09 16.36 -0.17
N LEU A 69 4.96 17.69 -0.17
CA LEU A 69 3.67 18.37 -0.23
C LEU A 69 2.95 18.13 -1.56
N GLU A 70 3.67 18.14 -2.69
CA GLU A 70 3.09 17.85 -4.01
C GLU A 70 2.57 16.41 -4.10
N ILE A 71 3.32 15.45 -3.54
CA ILE A 71 2.89 14.05 -3.44
C ILE A 71 1.65 13.93 -2.55
N GLN A 72 1.66 14.55 -1.37
CA GLN A 72 0.53 14.53 -0.45
C GLN A 72 -0.75 15.10 -1.08
N LEU A 73 -0.65 16.23 -1.80
CA LEU A 73 -1.77 16.81 -2.54
C LEU A 73 -2.28 15.88 -3.64
N THR A 74 -1.40 15.15 -4.31
CA THR A 74 -1.78 14.20 -5.35
C THR A 74 -2.49 12.98 -4.76
N LEU A 75 -1.98 12.43 -3.66
CA LEU A 75 -2.66 11.38 -2.88
C LEU A 75 -4.05 11.85 -2.41
N GLY A 76 -4.20 13.09 -1.94
CA GLY A 76 -5.51 13.67 -1.58
C GLY A 76 -6.48 13.79 -2.77
N ARG A 77 -5.98 14.13 -3.96
CA ARG A 77 -6.80 14.17 -5.19
C ARG A 77 -7.28 12.77 -5.60
N THR A 78 -6.44 11.74 -5.47
CA THR A 78 -6.85 10.35 -5.76
C THR A 78 -7.95 9.88 -4.83
N GLU A 79 -7.90 10.24 -3.53
CA GLU A 79 -8.95 9.95 -2.56
C GLU A 79 -10.30 10.56 -2.95
N SER A 80 -10.31 11.84 -3.36
CA SER A 80 -11.55 12.50 -3.79
C SER A 80 -12.16 11.86 -5.03
N ARG A 81 -11.32 11.39 -5.97
CA ARG A 81 -11.77 10.67 -7.16
C ARG A 81 -12.38 9.31 -6.81
N LEU A 82 -11.74 8.54 -5.93
CA LEU A 82 -12.27 7.26 -5.46
C LEU A 82 -13.64 7.43 -4.76
N LYS A 83 -13.78 8.46 -3.92
CA LYS A 83 -15.06 8.78 -3.26
C LYS A 83 -16.17 9.17 -4.25
N ASN A 84 -15.81 9.85 -5.34
CA ASN A 84 -16.79 10.23 -6.38
C ASN A 84 -17.25 9.04 -7.22
N LEU A 85 -16.41 7.99 -7.38
CA LEU A 85 -16.77 6.75 -8.08
C LEU A 85 -17.71 5.86 -7.25
N THR A 86 -17.64 5.93 -5.92
CA THR A 86 -18.48 5.16 -4.99
C THR A 86 -19.84 5.80 -4.72
N MET A 87 -20.10 7.01 -5.21
CA MET A 87 -21.42 7.65 -5.09
C MET A 87 -22.41 7.00 -6.05
N PRO A 88 -23.54 6.45 -5.57
CA PRO A 88 -24.46 5.70 -6.41
C PRO A 88 -25.19 6.64 -7.37
N SER A 89 -24.99 6.46 -8.67
CA SER A 89 -26.06 6.72 -9.63
C SER A 89 -27.27 5.84 -9.25
N LEU A 90 -28.47 6.43 -9.25
CA LEU A 90 -29.73 5.90 -8.70
C LEU A 90 -29.89 4.36 -8.71
N PRO A 91 -30.46 3.78 -7.64
CA PRO A 91 -30.51 2.34 -7.43
C PRO A 91 -31.48 1.66 -8.40
N SER A 92 -30.95 0.80 -9.25
CA SER A 92 -31.69 -0.35 -9.80
C SER A 92 -31.13 -1.58 -9.09
N ASP A 93 -31.92 -2.16 -8.19
CA ASP A 93 -31.63 -3.40 -7.44
C ASP A 93 -30.50 -3.36 -6.40
N GLY A 94 -30.80 -2.81 -5.21
CA GLY A 94 -30.57 -3.41 -3.87
C GLY A 94 -29.18 -3.91 -3.41
N CYS A 95 -28.15 -3.93 -4.26
CA CYS A 95 -26.81 -4.37 -3.93
C CYS A 95 -25.85 -3.28 -4.39
N GLN A 96 -25.31 -2.50 -3.44
CA GLN A 96 -24.19 -1.61 -3.74
C GLN A 96 -22.99 -2.51 -4.01
N SER A 97 -22.74 -2.84 -5.27
CA SER A 97 -21.52 -3.52 -5.68
C SER A 97 -20.36 -2.57 -5.35
N ILE A 98 -19.61 -2.86 -4.29
CA ILE A 98 -18.35 -2.16 -4.03
C ILE A 98 -17.45 -2.38 -5.25
N ASP A 99 -16.93 -1.29 -5.81
CA ASP A 99 -15.97 -1.40 -6.89
C ASP A 99 -14.66 -2.00 -6.34
N ALA A 100 -14.37 -3.23 -6.75
CA ALA A 100 -13.21 -4.00 -6.32
C ALA A 100 -11.89 -3.23 -6.53
N LEU A 101 -11.84 -2.40 -7.56
CA LEU A 101 -10.69 -1.56 -7.86
C LEU A 101 -10.57 -0.36 -6.92
N THR A 102 -11.69 0.16 -6.42
CA THR A 102 -11.70 1.24 -5.42
C THR A 102 -11.12 0.78 -4.08
N VAL A 103 -11.48 -0.43 -3.62
CA VAL A 103 -10.89 -1.04 -2.41
C VAL A 103 -9.40 -1.24 -2.58
N PHE A 104 -9.00 -1.82 -3.72
CA PHE A 104 -7.60 -2.02 -4.07
C PHE A 104 -6.82 -0.71 -4.03
N CYS A 105 -7.31 0.32 -4.72
CA CYS A 105 -6.68 1.63 -4.76
C CYS A 105 -6.57 2.25 -3.37
N SER A 106 -7.61 2.11 -2.53
CA SER A 106 -7.59 2.65 -1.16
C SER A 106 -6.49 2.00 -0.31
N ALA A 107 -6.34 0.67 -0.37
CA ALA A 107 -5.29 -0.03 0.37
C ALA A 107 -3.86 0.35 -0.10
N TYR A 108 -3.64 0.50 -1.41
CA TYR A 108 -2.35 0.93 -1.96
C TYR A 108 -2.05 2.41 -1.67
N ARG A 109 -3.08 3.27 -1.69
CA ARG A 109 -2.96 4.69 -1.33
C ARG A 109 -2.58 4.87 0.14
N ALA A 110 -3.21 4.12 1.04
CA ALA A 110 -2.84 4.05 2.45
C ALA A 110 -1.37 3.63 2.61
N SER A 111 -0.94 2.59 1.87
CA SER A 111 0.44 2.11 1.88
C SER A 111 1.45 3.18 1.42
N ALA A 112 1.10 3.95 0.37
CA ALA A 112 1.91 5.07 -0.11
C ALA A 112 2.05 6.18 0.94
N ARG A 113 0.96 6.53 1.64
CA ARG A 113 0.98 7.51 2.75
C ARG A 113 1.86 7.03 3.90
N ILE A 114 1.68 5.78 4.35
CA ILE A 114 2.50 5.17 5.40
C ILE A 114 3.98 5.25 5.01
N TYR A 115 4.33 4.85 3.79
CA TYR A 115 5.71 4.91 3.33
C TYR A 115 6.27 6.34 3.32
N MET A 116 5.52 7.31 2.77
CA MET A 116 5.92 8.72 2.77
C MET A 116 6.21 9.22 4.20
N TYR A 117 5.30 8.96 5.14
CA TYR A 117 5.43 9.40 6.52
C TYR A 117 6.55 8.70 7.29
N ARG A 118 6.71 7.38 7.10
CA ARG A 118 7.65 6.56 7.88
C ARG A 118 9.05 6.54 7.30
N ALA A 119 9.17 6.39 5.98
CA ALA A 119 10.45 6.26 5.31
C ALA A 119 11.08 7.61 4.95
N LEU A 120 10.27 8.60 4.54
CA LEU A 120 10.79 9.88 4.04
C LEU A 120 10.70 11.00 5.08
N CYS A 121 9.61 11.05 5.85
CA CYS A 121 9.45 12.04 6.94
C CYS A 121 9.98 11.56 8.29
N ASN A 122 10.32 10.27 8.43
CA ASN A 122 10.81 9.64 9.66
C ASN A 122 9.89 9.89 10.89
N LEU A 123 8.57 9.94 10.67
CA LEU A 123 7.59 10.03 11.76
C LEU A 123 7.53 8.70 12.52
N GLU A 124 7.16 8.69 13.79
CA GLU A 124 6.99 7.47 14.60
C GLU A 124 5.74 6.66 14.18
N ILE A 125 5.64 5.38 14.58
CA ILE A 125 4.43 4.59 14.28
C ILE A 125 3.19 5.24 14.89
N SER A 126 3.28 5.71 16.14
CA SER A 126 2.17 6.34 16.86
C SER A 126 1.80 7.74 16.38
N ASP A 127 2.49 8.28 15.37
CA ASP A 127 2.13 9.57 14.79
C ASP A 127 0.72 9.52 14.19
N VAL A 128 -0.04 10.60 14.39
CA VAL A 128 -1.43 10.69 13.94
C VAL A 128 -1.59 10.48 12.44
N LEU A 129 -0.66 10.99 11.62
CA LEU A 129 -0.73 10.85 10.16
C LEU A 129 -0.48 9.40 9.72
N VAL A 130 0.38 8.70 10.46
CA VAL A 130 0.64 7.27 10.23
C VAL A 130 -0.60 6.47 10.62
N GLN A 131 -1.16 6.69 11.80
CA GLN A 131 -2.32 5.93 12.27
C GLN A 131 -3.61 6.24 11.49
N GLU A 132 -3.82 7.47 11.02
CA GLU A 132 -4.91 7.79 10.08
C GLU A 132 -4.76 7.03 8.76
N SER A 133 -3.53 6.90 8.25
CA SER A 133 -3.26 6.13 7.04
C SER A 133 -3.43 4.63 7.27
N VAL A 134 -3.06 4.12 8.44
CA VAL A 134 -3.32 2.74 8.86
C VAL A 134 -4.83 2.49 8.91
N GLN A 135 -5.60 3.35 9.56
CA GLN A 135 -7.05 3.19 9.66
C GLN A 135 -7.72 3.16 8.29
N GLU A 136 -7.34 4.07 7.39
CA GLU A 136 -7.80 4.05 6.00
C GLU A 136 -7.51 2.71 5.31
N GLY A 137 -6.29 2.18 5.53
CA GLY A 137 -5.90 0.86 5.03
C GLY A 137 -6.75 -0.27 5.61
N ILE A 138 -7.02 -0.23 6.91
CA ILE A 138 -7.87 -1.21 7.61
C ILE A 138 -9.30 -1.19 7.05
N ASP A 139 -9.89 -0.01 6.87
CA ASP A 139 -11.22 0.15 6.30
C ASP A 139 -11.32 -0.48 4.90
N ALA A 140 -10.25 -0.38 4.11
CA ALA A 140 -10.15 -1.04 2.81
C ALA A 140 -9.97 -2.56 2.94
N LEU A 141 -9.11 -3.03 3.85
CA LEU A 141 -8.86 -4.46 4.07
C LEU A 141 -10.12 -5.20 4.55
N GLN A 142 -10.97 -4.56 5.36
CA GLN A 142 -12.26 -5.14 5.78
C GLN A 142 -13.19 -5.44 4.61
N GLN A 143 -13.06 -4.71 3.50
CA GLN A 143 -13.81 -4.93 2.25
C GLN A 143 -13.12 -5.96 1.33
N GLY A 144 -11.94 -6.46 1.71
CA GLY A 144 -11.16 -7.45 0.95
C GLY A 144 -11.89 -8.74 0.56
N PRO A 145 -12.78 -9.34 1.39
CA PRO A 145 -13.56 -10.50 0.97
C PRO A 145 -14.45 -10.25 -0.25
N GLU A 146 -14.86 -9.00 -0.47
CA GLU A 146 -15.82 -8.63 -1.52
C GLU A 146 -15.17 -8.47 -2.90
N ILE A 147 -13.83 -8.34 -2.96
CA ILE A 147 -13.10 -8.07 -4.21
C ILE A 147 -12.59 -9.34 -4.91
N GLY A 148 -12.96 -10.51 -4.39
CA GLY A 148 -12.69 -11.81 -4.97
C GLY A 148 -11.20 -12.04 -5.24
N LYS A 149 -10.84 -12.33 -6.49
CA LYS A 149 -9.45 -12.62 -6.86
C LYS A 149 -8.51 -11.44 -6.60
N LEU A 150 -8.96 -10.19 -6.57
CA LEU A 150 -8.05 -9.06 -6.30
C LEU A 150 -7.50 -9.05 -4.86
N ALA A 151 -8.11 -9.82 -3.94
CA ALA A 151 -7.69 -9.88 -2.55
C ALA A 151 -6.23 -10.33 -2.39
N HIS A 152 -5.74 -11.24 -3.25
CA HIS A 152 -4.35 -11.69 -3.16
C HIS A 152 -3.34 -10.61 -3.57
N CYS A 153 -3.77 -9.61 -4.35
CA CYS A 153 -2.92 -8.48 -4.72
C CYS A 153 -2.76 -7.47 -3.57
N LEU A 154 -3.47 -7.67 -2.45
CA LEU A 154 -3.38 -6.85 -1.24
C LEU A 154 -2.28 -7.30 -0.27
N LEU A 155 -1.44 -8.27 -0.64
CA LEU A 155 -0.38 -8.76 0.25
C LEU A 155 0.63 -7.66 0.62
N PHE A 156 1.05 -6.83 -0.33
CA PHE A 156 1.89 -5.67 -0.02
C PHE A 156 1.20 -4.67 0.93
N PRO A 157 -0.05 -4.21 0.67
CA PRO A 157 -0.79 -3.41 1.63
C PRO A 157 -0.94 -4.04 3.01
N CYS A 158 -1.27 -5.34 3.09
CA CYS A 158 -1.39 -6.04 4.38
C CYS A 158 -0.10 -5.95 5.19
N LEU A 159 1.07 -6.08 4.53
CA LEU A 159 2.35 -5.95 5.19
C LEU A 159 2.62 -4.52 5.65
N MET A 160 2.39 -3.53 4.79
CA MET A 160 2.61 -2.11 5.11
C MET A 160 1.71 -1.64 6.25
N ILE A 161 0.42 -1.95 6.17
CA ILE A 161 -0.58 -1.59 7.18
C ILE A 161 -0.31 -2.38 8.48
N GLY A 162 -0.06 -3.69 8.37
CA GLY A 162 0.18 -4.55 9.53
C GLY A 162 1.42 -4.19 10.33
N THR A 163 2.52 -3.82 9.66
CA THR A 163 3.75 -3.40 10.34
C THR A 163 3.59 -2.09 11.12
N HIS A 164 2.58 -1.29 10.79
CA HIS A 164 2.38 0.04 11.35
C HIS A 164 1.10 0.16 12.18
N CYS A 165 0.29 -0.90 12.33
CA CYS A 165 -0.88 -0.88 13.18
C CYS A 165 -0.54 -1.20 14.64
N ILE A 166 -1.20 -0.47 15.56
CA ILE A 166 -0.98 -0.62 17.01
C ILE A 166 -2.14 -1.39 17.65
N ASP A 167 -3.38 -1.15 17.18
CA ASP A 167 -4.57 -1.73 17.78
C ASP A 167 -4.76 -3.21 17.43
N SER A 168 -5.15 -4.01 18.42
CA SER A 168 -5.35 -5.46 18.25
C SER A 168 -6.45 -5.80 17.25
N GLU A 169 -7.48 -4.96 17.11
CA GLU A 169 -8.54 -5.12 16.11
C GLU A 169 -8.00 -4.93 14.68
N ALA A 170 -7.14 -3.93 14.49
CA ALA A 170 -6.46 -3.70 13.21
C ALA A 170 -5.50 -4.87 12.89
N GLN A 171 -4.74 -5.35 13.87
CA GLN A 171 -3.87 -6.53 13.73
C GLN A 171 -4.67 -7.76 13.30
N GLN A 172 -5.82 -8.01 13.94
CA GLN A 172 -6.68 -9.14 13.59
C GLN A 172 -7.26 -8.99 12.18
N THR A 173 -7.64 -7.79 11.76
CA THR A 173 -8.10 -7.52 10.40
C THR A 173 -7.03 -7.86 9.36
N VAL A 174 -5.77 -7.48 9.62
CA VAL A 174 -4.64 -7.81 8.75
C VAL A 174 -4.42 -9.32 8.69
N LEU A 175 -4.46 -10.02 9.83
CA LEU A 175 -4.31 -11.49 9.86
C LEU A 175 -5.40 -12.19 9.04
N SER A 176 -6.66 -11.79 9.20
CA SER A 176 -7.78 -12.32 8.42
C SER A 176 -7.60 -12.05 6.92
N SER A 177 -7.09 -10.87 6.56
CA SER A 177 -6.84 -10.51 5.16
C SER A 177 -5.71 -11.35 4.53
N LEU A 178 -4.65 -11.63 5.30
CA LEU A 178 -3.58 -12.54 4.88
C LEU A 178 -4.07 -13.98 4.70
N GLU A 179 -4.96 -14.45 5.58
CA GLU A 179 -5.57 -15.78 5.47
C GLU A 179 -6.36 -15.91 4.16
N ILE A 180 -7.23 -14.94 3.86
CA ILE A 180 -7.99 -14.88 2.60
C ILE A 180 -7.04 -14.89 1.40
N ALA A 181 -6.00 -14.05 1.41
CA ALA A 181 -5.01 -14.03 0.33
C ALA A 181 -4.27 -15.37 0.17
N GLY A 182 -4.02 -16.08 1.27
CA GLY A 182 -3.40 -17.40 1.29
C GLY A 182 -4.28 -18.54 0.75
N GLU A 183 -5.61 -18.40 0.80
CA GLU A 183 -6.52 -19.35 0.14
C GLU A 183 -6.39 -19.30 -1.39
N TYR A 184 -6.16 -18.11 -1.95
CA TYR A 184 -5.94 -17.93 -3.39
C TYR A 184 -4.54 -18.31 -3.84
N LEU A 185 -3.55 -18.08 -2.98
CA LEU A 185 -2.15 -18.28 -3.28
C LEU A 185 -1.55 -19.27 -2.28
N SER A 186 -1.34 -20.52 -2.71
CA SER A 186 -0.66 -21.56 -1.90
C SER A 186 0.84 -21.29 -1.69
N PHE A 187 1.22 -20.06 -1.38
CA PHE A 187 2.60 -19.65 -1.16
C PHE A 187 2.97 -19.75 0.31
N GLY A 188 4.11 -20.38 0.60
CA GLY A 188 4.72 -20.37 1.93
C GLY A 188 5.10 -18.97 2.43
N SER A 189 5.05 -18.00 1.52
CA SER A 189 5.35 -16.60 1.72
C SER A 189 4.32 -15.94 2.68
N VAL A 190 3.03 -16.25 2.58
CA VAL A 190 2.00 -15.72 3.51
C VAL A 190 2.32 -16.05 4.98
N LYS A 191 2.77 -17.28 5.27
CA LYS A 191 3.15 -17.70 6.63
C LYS A 191 4.38 -16.96 7.17
N VAL A 192 5.30 -16.56 6.30
CA VAL A 192 6.46 -15.76 6.69
C VAL A 192 6.03 -14.33 7.03
N MET A 193 5.10 -13.75 6.27
CA MET A 193 4.54 -12.42 6.57
C MET A 193 3.78 -12.45 7.90
N GLU A 194 2.92 -13.44 8.12
CA GLU A 194 2.15 -13.59 9.35
C GLU A 194 3.05 -13.67 10.58
N ARG A 195 4.11 -14.49 10.52
CA ARG A 195 5.09 -14.61 11.61
C ARG A 195 5.81 -13.29 11.86
N PHE A 196 6.28 -12.66 10.79
CA PHE A 196 6.99 -11.38 10.88
C PHE A 196 6.13 -10.30 11.55
N LEU A 197 4.86 -10.18 11.18
CA LEU A 197 3.94 -9.22 11.79
C LEU A 197 3.75 -9.49 13.28
N LYS A 198 3.51 -10.76 13.66
CA LYS A 198 3.39 -11.14 15.08
C LYS A 198 4.66 -10.82 15.86
N ASP A 199 5.84 -11.06 15.29
CA ASP A 199 7.11 -10.74 15.93
C ASP A 199 7.26 -9.23 16.18
N ILE A 200 6.85 -8.38 15.22
CA ILE A 200 6.82 -6.91 15.38
C ILE A 200 5.85 -6.49 16.49
N TRP A 201 4.62 -7.01 16.47
CA TRP A 201 3.61 -6.65 17.47
C TRP A 201 4.00 -7.08 18.88
N LEU A 202 4.69 -8.22 19.01
CA LEU A 202 5.24 -8.70 20.28
C LEU A 202 6.41 -7.85 20.77
N ALA A 203 7.27 -7.37 19.86
CA ALA A 203 8.39 -6.49 20.23
C ALA A 203 7.89 -5.12 20.73
N GLY A 204 6.82 -4.59 20.12
CA GLY A 204 6.15 -3.37 20.56
C GLY A 204 7.00 -2.10 20.46
N ASP A 205 8.09 -2.12 19.68
CA ASP A 205 8.93 -0.93 19.47
C ASP A 205 8.31 0.00 18.42
N LEU A 206 7.74 1.10 18.89
CA LEU A 206 7.11 2.12 18.05
C LEU A 206 8.10 3.12 17.44
N SER A 207 9.35 3.10 17.89
CA SER A 207 10.40 4.05 17.53
C SER A 207 11.39 3.54 16.48
N THR A 208 11.40 2.22 16.21
CA THR A 208 12.23 1.64 15.14
C THR A 208 11.97 2.37 13.82
N ASP A 209 13.02 2.76 13.09
CA ASP A 209 12.89 3.40 11.78
C ASP A 209 12.36 2.42 10.72
N PHE A 210 11.78 2.96 9.65
CA PHE A 210 11.17 2.15 8.58
C PHE A 210 12.12 1.10 8.01
N TRP A 211 13.38 1.46 7.74
CA TRP A 211 14.32 0.59 7.05
C TRP A 211 14.78 -0.58 7.93
N THR A 212 15.08 -0.29 9.19
CA THR A 212 15.44 -1.33 10.17
C THR A 212 14.27 -2.30 10.37
N MET A 213 13.05 -1.78 10.48
CA MET A 213 11.84 -2.59 10.64
C MET A 213 11.58 -3.52 9.46
N MET A 214 11.74 -3.02 8.23
CA MET A 214 11.44 -3.76 7.00
C MET A 214 12.59 -4.68 6.55
N GLN A 215 13.78 -4.54 7.12
CA GLN A 215 14.97 -5.34 6.77
C GLN A 215 14.71 -6.85 6.72
N PRO A 216 14.03 -7.49 7.71
CA PRO A 216 13.86 -8.94 7.74
C PRO A 216 13.05 -9.53 6.58
N VAL A 217 12.24 -8.70 5.91
CA VAL A 217 11.33 -9.08 4.83
C VAL A 217 11.73 -8.49 3.47
N SER A 218 12.43 -7.35 3.45
CA SER A 218 12.87 -6.66 2.23
C SER A 218 13.69 -7.56 1.28
N GLY A 219 14.66 -8.32 1.80
CA GLY A 219 15.52 -9.21 1.02
C GLY A 219 14.95 -10.61 0.79
N LYS A 220 13.79 -10.93 1.36
CA LYS A 220 13.12 -12.24 1.23
C LYS A 220 11.95 -12.19 0.26
N ALA A 221 11.93 -11.19 -0.62
CA ALA A 221 10.76 -10.79 -1.37
C ALA A 221 9.91 -11.97 -1.82
N PHE A 222 8.71 -11.95 -1.25
CA PHE A 222 7.51 -12.60 -1.71
C PHE A 222 7.41 -12.32 -3.21
N MET A 223 7.90 -13.24 -4.04
CA MET A 223 7.61 -13.22 -5.48
C MET A 223 6.10 -13.44 -5.59
N PHE A 224 5.37 -12.34 -5.74
CA PHE A 224 3.97 -12.36 -6.17
C PHE A 224 3.95 -12.54 -7.69
#